data_AF-A0A2J6RRI3-F1
#
_entry.id   AF-A0A2J6RRI3-F1
#
_cell.length_a   1.000
_cell.length_b   1.000
_cell.length_c   1.000
_cell.angle_alpha   90.00
_cell.angle_beta   90.00
_cell.angle_gamma   90.00
#
_symmetry.space_group_name_H-M   'P 1'
#
loop_
_entity.id
_entity.type
_entity.pdbx_description
1 polymer ?
#
loop_
_entity_poly.entity_id
_entity_poly.type
_entity_poly.pdbx_seq_one_letter_code
_entity_poly.pdbx_strand_id
1 'polypeptide(L)'
;MQGSSEIPKQVLKLLVYVFHPESASCINDYISSFAQFSCSTGDTWVASITLASWQVEKGEINTFRPLGKSSQDLLDSTSLCFPRDLHQISGKLKDLEQLIFRSRMSSFVISTNAFGDFSKCTIVTELIGSERMDLIVKEARELWQKFIHQPQTARCLVFLLLLGMICRELTKGYEESINKLSSVLKFNEDRHGATDEEWYIRRLGIAWFEVTRWSMDSLLKLQHNMNSTFDAIAGAKEDLIAQIRE
;
A
#
# COMPACT_ATOMS: atom_id res chain seq x y z
N MET A 1 23.63 11.17 -17.13
CA MET A 1 22.42 11.84 -17.66
C MET A 1 21.31 10.80 -17.69
N GLN A 2 20.13 11.18 -17.15
CA GLN A 2 18.80 10.53 -17.23
C GLN A 2 18.64 9.13 -16.61
N GLY A 3 17.58 8.84 -15.86
CA GLY A 3 16.42 9.67 -15.54
C GLY A 3 15.60 9.05 -14.41
N SER A 4 14.87 9.89 -13.68
CA SER A 4 13.62 9.46 -13.07
C SER A 4 12.82 8.75 -14.16
N SER A 5 12.35 7.53 -13.91
CA SER A 5 11.38 6.90 -14.80
C SER A 5 10.01 7.56 -14.58
N GLU A 6 9.95 8.87 -14.74
CA GLU A 6 8.69 9.54 -14.98
C GLU A 6 8.20 8.98 -16.31
N ILE A 7 7.09 8.24 -16.26
CA ILE A 7 6.39 7.78 -17.45
C ILE A 7 6.24 9.02 -18.34
N PRO A 8 6.78 9.01 -19.59
CA PRO A 8 6.73 10.18 -20.44
C PRO A 8 5.28 10.66 -20.52
N LYS A 9 5.03 11.97 -20.36
CA LYS A 9 3.67 12.54 -20.34
C LYS A 9 2.82 12.08 -21.53
N GLN A 10 3.45 11.77 -22.66
CA GLN A 10 2.83 11.21 -23.86
C GLN A 10 2.32 9.77 -23.66
N VAL A 11 3.07 8.92 -22.96
CA VAL A 11 2.68 7.55 -22.58
C VAL A 11 1.57 7.58 -21.54
N LEU A 12 1.65 8.48 -20.57
CA LEU A 12 0.57 8.67 -19.59
C LEU A 12 -0.74 9.11 -20.28
N LYS A 13 -0.66 10.05 -21.23
CA LYS A 13 -1.80 10.45 -22.07
C LYS A 13 -2.37 9.30 -22.89
N LEU A 14 -1.50 8.44 -23.45
CA LEU A 14 -1.92 7.25 -24.19
C LEU A 14 -2.58 6.21 -23.28
N LEU A 15 -2.05 5.97 -22.09
CA LEU A 15 -2.66 5.10 -21.08
C LEU A 15 -4.04 5.62 -20.66
N VAL A 16 -4.14 6.91 -20.32
CA VAL A 16 -5.42 7.55 -19.95
C VAL A 16 -6.44 7.47 -21.09
N TYR A 17 -5.99 7.65 -22.34
CA TYR A 17 -6.84 7.48 -23.53
C TYR A 17 -7.35 6.04 -23.68
N VAL A 18 -6.53 5.04 -23.34
CA VAL A 18 -6.89 3.62 -23.44
C VAL A 18 -7.81 3.15 -22.30
N PHE A 19 -7.61 3.62 -21.07
CA PHE A 19 -8.44 3.23 -19.92
C PHE A 19 -9.79 3.95 -19.92
N HIS A 20 -9.77 5.27 -19.66
CA HIS A 20 -10.84 6.26 -19.81
C HIS A 20 -10.39 7.55 -19.10
N PRO A 21 -10.78 8.76 -19.54
CA PRO A 21 -10.28 10.02 -18.99
C PRO A 21 -10.53 10.20 -17.49
N GLU A 22 -11.60 9.61 -16.96
CA GLU A 22 -11.96 9.67 -15.53
C GLU A 22 -10.98 8.89 -14.64
N SER A 23 -10.12 8.04 -15.21
CA SER A 23 -9.07 7.33 -14.47
C SER A 23 -7.79 8.14 -14.24
N ALA A 24 -7.66 9.32 -14.86
CA ALA A 24 -6.42 10.10 -14.80
C ALA A 24 -6.06 10.53 -13.37
N SER A 25 -7.04 10.95 -12.56
CA SER A 25 -6.83 11.29 -11.15
C SER A 25 -6.38 10.06 -10.35
N CYS A 26 -7.10 8.95 -10.48
CA CYS A 26 -6.78 7.67 -9.85
C CYS A 26 -5.34 7.20 -10.15
N ILE A 27 -4.87 7.32 -11.40
CA ILE A 27 -3.49 6.98 -11.78
C ILE A 27 -2.49 7.97 -11.18
N ASN A 28 -2.80 9.26 -11.18
CA ASN A 28 -1.94 10.26 -10.58
C ASN A 28 -1.81 10.06 -9.06
N ASP A 29 -2.91 9.74 -8.40
CA ASP A 29 -2.95 9.48 -6.95
C ASP A 29 -2.13 8.23 -6.62
N TYR A 30 -2.28 7.16 -7.41
CA TYR A 30 -1.45 5.96 -7.32
C TYR A 30 0.05 6.28 -7.44
N ILE A 31 0.44 7.12 -8.40
CA ILE A 31 1.84 7.55 -8.57
C ILE A 31 2.31 8.39 -7.37
N SER A 32 1.44 9.26 -6.86
CA SER A 32 1.76 10.14 -5.74
C SER A 32 1.85 9.42 -4.39
N SER A 33 1.44 8.15 -4.31
CA SER A 33 1.51 7.32 -3.10
C SER A 33 0.69 7.85 -1.91
N PHE A 34 -0.35 8.65 -2.17
CA PHE A 34 -1.26 9.15 -1.14
C PHE A 34 -2.54 8.31 -1.09
N ALA A 35 -2.91 7.87 0.10
CA ALA A 35 -4.20 7.25 0.31
C ALA A 35 -5.28 8.33 0.28
N GLN A 36 -6.23 8.19 -0.64
CA GLN A 36 -7.26 9.19 -0.88
C GLN A 36 -8.49 8.53 -1.46
N PHE A 37 -9.65 9.00 -1.03
CA PHE A 37 -10.93 8.71 -1.66
C PHE A 37 -11.49 9.98 -2.28
N SER A 38 -12.15 9.84 -3.42
CA SER A 38 -12.94 10.90 -4.02
C SER A 38 -14.18 10.32 -4.70
N CYS A 39 -15.31 11.00 -4.53
CA CYS A 39 -16.53 10.72 -5.26
C CYS A 39 -17.10 12.01 -5.81
N SER A 40 -17.47 12.00 -7.09
CA SER A 40 -18.12 13.12 -7.76
C SER A 40 -19.41 12.64 -8.43
N THR A 41 -20.48 13.39 -8.19
CA THR A 41 -21.79 13.21 -8.81
C THR A 41 -22.04 14.36 -9.80
N GLY A 42 -22.46 14.03 -11.02
CA GLY A 42 -22.72 14.97 -12.11
C GLY A 42 -23.28 14.24 -13.31
N ASP A 43 -22.98 14.69 -14.53
CA ASP A 43 -23.35 13.98 -15.77
C ASP A 43 -22.74 12.57 -15.84
N THR A 44 -21.57 12.42 -15.22
CA THR A 44 -20.92 11.14 -14.96
C THR A 44 -20.68 11.01 -13.47
N TRP A 45 -21.07 9.87 -12.92
CA TRP A 45 -20.66 9.49 -11.58
C TRP A 45 -19.27 8.89 -11.63
N VAL A 46 -18.37 9.34 -10.77
CA VAL A 46 -17.01 8.82 -10.67
C VAL A 46 -16.70 8.64 -9.19
N ALA A 47 -16.27 7.44 -8.81
CA ALA A 47 -15.70 7.18 -7.51
C ALA A 47 -14.33 6.54 -7.70
N SER A 48 -13.33 7.03 -6.99
CA SER A 48 -11.98 6.48 -7.00
C SER A 48 -11.43 6.43 -5.58
N ILE A 49 -10.60 5.42 -5.34
CA ILE A 49 -9.86 5.28 -4.09
C ILE A 49 -8.47 4.74 -4.37
N THR A 50 -7.49 5.35 -3.73
CA THR A 50 -6.10 4.90 -3.65
C THR A 50 -5.82 4.52 -2.21
N LEU A 51 -5.24 3.34 -2.02
CA LEU A 51 -4.89 2.79 -0.72
C LEU A 51 -3.42 2.38 -0.71
N ALA A 52 -2.76 2.63 0.42
CA ALA A 52 -1.37 2.31 0.63
C ALA A 52 -1.21 1.21 1.69
N SER A 53 -0.21 0.36 1.51
CA SER A 53 0.13 -0.71 2.43
C SER A 53 1.62 -0.81 2.60
N TRP A 54 2.09 -1.11 3.80
CA TRP A 54 3.46 -1.58 3.98
C TRP A 54 3.47 -3.09 4.02
N GLN A 55 4.29 -3.70 3.17
CA GLN A 55 4.48 -5.15 3.12
C GLN A 55 5.95 -5.52 3.32
N VAL A 56 6.17 -6.62 4.03
CA VAL A 56 7.50 -7.22 4.17
C VAL A 56 7.83 -8.00 2.92
N GLU A 57 8.99 -7.71 2.35
CA GLU A 57 9.60 -8.50 1.28
C GLU A 57 10.90 -9.10 1.77
N LYS A 58 11.12 -10.38 1.43
CA LYS A 58 12.43 -11.00 1.55
C LYS A 58 13.22 -10.68 0.30
N GLY A 59 14.12 -9.69 0.39
CA GLY A 59 14.96 -9.29 -0.73
C GLY A 59 16.44 -9.56 -0.46
N GLU A 60 17.17 -9.96 -1.50
CA GLU A 60 18.63 -9.87 -1.48
C GLU A 60 19.04 -8.40 -1.64
N ILE A 61 19.76 -7.86 -0.65
CA ILE A 61 20.28 -6.48 -0.61
C ILE A 61 21.08 -6.12 -1.89
N ASN A 62 21.59 -7.12 -2.61
CA ASN A 62 22.37 -6.99 -3.84
C ASN A 62 21.64 -6.29 -5.01
N THR A 63 20.32 -6.11 -4.93
CA THR A 63 19.56 -5.35 -5.94
C THR A 63 19.46 -3.86 -5.66
N PHE A 64 19.83 -3.37 -4.47
CA PHE A 64 19.89 -1.94 -4.17
C PHE A 64 21.21 -1.32 -4.63
N ARG A 65 21.40 -1.18 -5.95
CA ARG A 65 22.33 -0.17 -6.46
C ARG A 65 21.69 1.20 -6.23
N PRO A 66 22.29 2.10 -5.44
CA PRO A 66 21.82 3.49 -5.38
C PRO A 66 22.00 4.06 -6.78
N LEU A 67 20.91 4.25 -7.50
CA LEU A 67 20.92 4.87 -8.81
C LEU A 67 21.16 6.37 -8.61
N GLY A 68 22.43 6.78 -8.57
CA GLY A 68 22.82 8.20 -8.54
C GLY A 68 22.66 8.85 -7.17
N LYS A 69 23.72 9.52 -6.72
CA LYS A 69 23.75 10.30 -5.49
C LYS A 69 22.97 11.61 -5.69
N SER A 70 21.65 11.58 -5.42
CA SER A 70 20.86 12.76 -5.02
C SER A 70 19.44 12.42 -4.49
N SER A 71 19.16 11.16 -4.15
CA SER A 71 17.78 10.68 -3.88
C SER A 71 17.57 10.16 -2.45
N GLN A 72 18.28 10.70 -1.45
CA GLN A 72 18.02 10.32 -0.05
C GLN A 72 16.61 10.72 0.40
N ASP A 73 16.07 11.84 -0.09
CA ASP A 73 14.72 12.30 0.29
C ASP A 73 13.57 11.52 -0.40
N LEU A 74 13.85 10.82 -1.50
CA LEU A 74 12.83 10.06 -2.28
C LEU A 74 12.81 8.56 -1.93
N LEU A 75 13.92 8.00 -1.43
CA LEU A 75 13.99 6.62 -0.95
C LEU A 75 13.35 6.45 0.45
N ASP A 76 13.29 7.52 1.23
CA ASP A 76 12.79 7.52 2.61
C ASP A 76 11.26 7.35 2.72
N SER A 77 10.53 7.59 1.64
CA SER A 77 9.06 7.51 1.61
C SER A 77 8.52 6.14 1.16
N THR A 78 9.26 5.37 0.35
CA THR A 78 8.73 4.15 -0.29
C THR A 78 9.28 2.84 0.26
N SER A 79 10.40 2.87 1.00
CA SER A 79 11.01 1.66 1.56
C SER A 79 11.61 1.88 2.93
N LEU A 80 11.44 0.90 3.84
CA LEU A 80 12.14 0.85 5.12
C LEU A 80 13.13 -0.29 5.05
N CYS A 81 14.42 0.07 5.04
CA CYS A 81 15.52 -0.88 5.04
C CYS A 81 16.15 -0.94 6.44
N PHE A 82 16.66 -2.10 6.80
CA PHE A 82 17.47 -2.25 8.01
C PHE A 82 18.72 -1.37 7.92
N PRO A 83 19.10 -0.62 8.99
CA PRO A 83 20.24 0.29 8.95
C PRO A 83 21.56 -0.44 8.68
N ARG A 84 22.34 0.07 7.72
CA ARG A 84 23.54 -0.63 7.25
C ARG A 84 24.63 -0.75 8.30
N ASP A 85 24.72 0.24 9.18
CA ASP A 85 25.73 0.31 10.23
C ASP A 85 25.53 -0.78 11.29
N LEU A 86 24.34 -1.39 11.34
CA LEU A 86 23.99 -2.48 12.24
C LEU A 86 24.35 -3.86 11.66
N HIS A 87 24.68 -3.97 10.37
CA HIS A 87 25.12 -5.23 9.73
C HIS A 87 26.44 -5.75 10.31
N GLN A 88 27.36 -4.86 10.69
CA GLN A 88 28.68 -5.27 11.20
C GLN A 88 28.60 -5.95 12.58
N ILE A 89 27.49 -5.82 13.29
CA ILE A 89 27.41 -6.15 14.72
C ILE A 89 26.84 -7.55 14.95
N SER A 90 26.34 -8.27 13.93
CA SER A 90 25.72 -9.57 14.21
C SER A 90 25.71 -10.61 13.09
N GLY A 91 26.52 -11.65 13.28
CA GLY A 91 26.36 -12.92 12.59
C GLY A 91 25.06 -13.68 12.94
N LYS A 92 24.29 -13.23 13.95
CA LYS A 92 22.99 -13.79 14.37
C LYS A 92 21.78 -12.98 13.87
N LEU A 93 21.97 -11.80 13.26
CA LEU A 93 20.89 -10.96 12.71
C LEU A 93 20.80 -11.05 11.19
N LYS A 94 21.45 -12.04 10.56
CA LYS A 94 21.40 -12.25 9.10
C LYS A 94 19.97 -12.29 8.54
N ASP A 95 19.03 -12.80 9.32
CA ASP A 95 17.62 -12.83 8.94
C ASP A 95 16.96 -11.44 8.91
N LEU A 96 17.48 -10.48 9.68
CA LEU A 96 17.02 -9.09 9.68
C LEU A 96 17.62 -8.26 8.56
N GLU A 97 18.81 -8.64 8.08
CA GLU A 97 19.48 -7.93 6.98
C GLU A 97 18.67 -8.00 5.69
N GLN A 98 17.89 -9.07 5.52
CA GLN A 98 17.01 -9.28 4.37
C GLN A 98 15.62 -8.64 4.53
N LEU A 99 15.37 -7.98 5.68
CA LEU A 99 14.08 -7.41 5.99
C LEU A 99 13.94 -6.04 5.32
N ILE A 100 13.16 -6.01 4.25
CA ILE A 100 12.81 -4.79 3.52
C ILE A 100 11.30 -4.63 3.63
N PHE A 101 10.85 -3.49 4.12
CA PHE A 101 9.43 -3.12 4.01
C PHE A 101 9.29 -2.23 2.79
N ARG A 102 8.33 -2.54 1.93
CA ARG A 102 7.97 -1.69 0.79
C ARG A 102 6.56 -1.18 0.93
N SER A 103 6.37 0.08 0.57
CA SER A 103 5.02 0.60 0.36
C SER A 103 4.49 0.07 -0.96
N ARG A 104 3.34 -0.60 -0.92
CA ARG A 104 2.60 -1.10 -2.08
C ARG A 104 1.29 -0.34 -2.20
N MET A 105 0.91 -0.05 -3.44
CA MET A 105 -0.27 0.73 -3.74
C MET A 105 -1.34 -0.11 -4.42
N SER A 106 -2.59 0.24 -4.16
CA SER A 106 -3.74 -0.26 -4.90
C SER A 106 -4.71 0.88 -5.10
N SER A 107 -5.06 1.14 -6.35
CA SER A 107 -6.02 2.17 -6.72
C SER A 107 -7.05 1.60 -7.68
N PHE A 108 -8.30 2.03 -7.53
CA PHE A 108 -9.32 1.73 -8.52
C PHE A 108 -10.31 2.87 -8.66
N VAL A 109 -10.91 2.93 -9.83
CA VAL A 109 -11.93 3.90 -10.19
C VAL A 109 -13.10 3.19 -10.86
N ILE A 110 -14.30 3.60 -10.49
CA ILE A 110 -15.52 3.25 -11.20
C ILE A 110 -16.13 4.54 -11.74
N SER A 111 -16.44 4.55 -13.03
CA SER A 111 -17.17 5.64 -13.66
C SER A 111 -18.45 5.09 -14.29
N THR A 112 -19.58 5.76 -14.05
CA THR A 112 -20.86 5.45 -14.70
C THR A 112 -21.43 6.70 -15.34
N ASN A 113 -22.20 6.54 -16.42
CA ASN A 113 -23.03 7.64 -16.92
C ASN A 113 -24.16 7.98 -15.92
N ALA A 114 -24.90 9.07 -16.19
CA ALA A 114 -26.01 9.52 -15.35
C ALA A 114 -27.09 8.45 -15.12
N PHE A 115 -27.38 7.63 -16.13
CA PHE A 115 -28.36 6.54 -16.05
C PHE A 115 -27.82 5.28 -15.33
N GLY A 116 -26.50 5.14 -15.23
CA GLY A 116 -25.82 4.02 -14.59
C GLY A 116 -25.85 2.70 -15.38
N ASP A 117 -26.43 2.69 -16.58
CA ASP A 117 -26.49 1.52 -17.47
C ASP A 117 -25.16 1.25 -18.19
N PHE A 118 -24.26 2.24 -18.22
CA PHE A 118 -22.90 2.06 -18.70
C PHE A 118 -21.90 2.37 -17.57
N SER A 119 -21.16 1.33 -17.16
CA SER A 119 -20.16 1.39 -16.09
C SER A 119 -18.80 0.93 -16.60
N LYS A 120 -17.74 1.63 -16.20
CA LYS A 120 -16.35 1.22 -16.38
C LYS A 120 -15.69 1.09 -15.03
N CYS A 121 -14.82 0.11 -14.88
CA CYS A 121 -14.01 -0.08 -13.69
C CYS A 121 -12.56 -0.30 -14.12
N THR A 122 -11.65 0.52 -13.61
CA THR A 122 -10.21 0.39 -13.83
C THR A 122 -9.56 0.11 -12.48
N ILE A 123 -8.75 -0.95 -12.41
CA ILE A 123 -8.05 -1.37 -11.19
C ILE A 123 -6.55 -1.41 -11.49
N VAL A 124 -5.75 -0.72 -10.67
CA VAL A 124 -4.29 -0.72 -10.71
C VAL A 124 -3.80 -1.15 -9.33
N THR A 125 -3.25 -2.36 -9.22
CA THR A 125 -2.93 -2.93 -7.91
C THR A 125 -1.67 -3.78 -7.94
N GLU A 126 -0.86 -3.65 -6.87
CA GLU A 126 0.29 -4.52 -6.58
C GLU A 126 -0.05 -5.59 -5.53
N LEU A 127 -1.26 -5.53 -4.98
CA LEU A 127 -1.70 -6.37 -3.86
C LEU A 127 -2.40 -7.65 -4.32
N ILE A 128 -3.04 -7.61 -5.50
CA ILE A 128 -3.91 -8.67 -5.99
C ILE A 128 -3.29 -9.32 -7.23
N GLY A 129 -3.02 -10.62 -7.14
CA GLY A 129 -2.53 -11.42 -8.28
C GLY A 129 -3.62 -11.69 -9.33
N SER A 130 -3.19 -12.11 -10.53
CA SER A 130 -4.07 -12.31 -11.69
C SER A 130 -5.23 -13.28 -11.44
N GLU A 131 -4.97 -14.41 -10.77
CA GLU A 131 -6.00 -15.41 -10.46
C GLU A 131 -7.15 -14.83 -9.61
N ARG A 132 -6.82 -13.99 -8.62
CA ARG A 132 -7.81 -13.32 -7.78
C ARG A 132 -8.51 -12.19 -8.51
N MET A 133 -7.83 -11.54 -9.45
CA MET A 133 -8.43 -10.53 -10.31
C MET A 133 -9.56 -11.12 -11.15
N ASP A 134 -9.39 -12.33 -11.70
CA ASP A 134 -10.44 -13.01 -12.46
C ASP A 134 -11.68 -13.29 -11.61
N LEU A 135 -11.48 -13.68 -10.35
CA LEU A 135 -12.58 -13.86 -9.39
C LEU A 135 -13.31 -12.54 -9.10
N ILE A 136 -12.55 -11.46 -8.87
CA ILE A 136 -13.10 -10.11 -8.67
C ILE A 136 -13.98 -9.70 -9.84
N VAL A 137 -13.47 -9.84 -11.07
CA VAL A 137 -14.19 -9.46 -12.28
C VAL A 137 -15.48 -10.27 -12.41
N LYS A 138 -15.44 -11.56 -12.09
CA LYS A 138 -16.62 -12.44 -12.09
C LYS A 138 -17.66 -12.00 -11.07
N GLU A 139 -17.28 -11.83 -9.81
CA GLU A 139 -18.20 -11.44 -8.74
C GLU A 139 -18.80 -10.04 -8.98
N ALA A 140 -17.98 -9.09 -9.42
CA ALA A 140 -18.44 -7.76 -9.78
C ALA A 140 -19.49 -7.81 -10.90
N ARG A 141 -19.23 -8.61 -11.95
CA ARG A 141 -20.19 -8.81 -13.05
C ARG A 141 -21.49 -9.43 -12.57
N GLU A 142 -21.44 -10.47 -11.75
CA GLU A 142 -22.64 -11.08 -11.18
C GLU A 142 -23.45 -10.08 -10.35
N LEU A 143 -22.77 -9.23 -9.58
CA LEU A 143 -23.41 -8.20 -8.77
C LEU A 143 -24.08 -7.12 -9.63
N TRP A 144 -23.41 -6.62 -10.66
CA TRP A 144 -24.01 -5.68 -11.62
C TRP A 144 -25.27 -6.27 -12.29
N GLN A 145 -25.23 -7.54 -12.70
CA GLN A 145 -26.36 -8.20 -13.35
C GLN A 145 -27.55 -8.38 -12.40
N LYS A 146 -27.31 -8.71 -11.13
CA LYS A 146 -28.39 -8.84 -10.13
C LYS A 146 -29.13 -7.52 -9.89
N PHE A 147 -28.42 -6.39 -10.01
CA PHE A 147 -28.97 -5.06 -9.77
C PHE A 147 -29.16 -4.26 -11.07
N ILE A 148 -29.45 -4.93 -12.19
CA ILE A 148 -29.61 -4.27 -13.50
C ILE A 148 -30.71 -3.19 -13.51
N HIS A 149 -31.76 -3.37 -12.70
CA HIS A 149 -32.86 -2.40 -12.54
C HIS A 149 -32.59 -1.34 -11.46
N GLN A 150 -31.45 -1.42 -10.76
CA GLN A 150 -31.03 -0.52 -9.69
C GLN A 150 -29.54 -0.15 -9.86
N PRO A 151 -29.16 0.48 -10.98
CA PRO A 151 -27.75 0.69 -11.34
C PRO A 151 -26.98 1.57 -10.34
N GLN A 152 -27.65 2.51 -9.68
CA GLN A 152 -27.07 3.33 -8.62
C GLN A 152 -26.66 2.50 -7.40
N THR A 153 -27.50 1.55 -6.99
CA THR A 153 -27.17 0.59 -5.94
C THR A 153 -26.06 -0.35 -6.41
N ALA A 154 -26.13 -0.84 -7.65
CA ALA A 154 -25.16 -1.76 -8.23
C ALA A 154 -23.73 -1.20 -8.19
N ARG A 155 -23.52 0.04 -8.67
CA ARG A 155 -22.18 0.66 -8.71
C ARG A 155 -21.58 0.85 -7.32
N CYS A 156 -22.40 1.23 -6.32
CA CYS A 156 -21.93 1.40 -4.94
C CYS A 156 -21.57 0.06 -4.32
N LEU A 157 -22.39 -0.97 -4.52
CA LEU A 157 -22.12 -2.32 -4.00
C LEU A 157 -20.88 -2.93 -4.64
N VAL A 158 -20.65 -2.73 -5.95
CA VAL A 158 -19.44 -3.21 -6.60
C VAL A 158 -18.21 -2.47 -6.10
N PHE A 159 -18.30 -1.15 -5.88
CA PHE A 159 -17.21 -0.41 -5.26
C PHE A 159 -16.87 -0.98 -3.88
N LEU A 160 -17.88 -1.22 -3.03
CA LEU A 160 -17.70 -1.79 -1.70
C LEU A 160 -17.16 -3.23 -1.74
N LEU A 161 -17.54 -4.02 -2.75
CA LEU A 161 -16.98 -5.35 -2.98
C LEU A 161 -15.47 -5.27 -3.25
N LEU A 162 -15.06 -4.44 -4.21
CA LEU A 162 -13.65 -4.23 -4.55
C LEU A 162 -12.86 -3.73 -3.34
N LEU A 163 -13.41 -2.74 -2.65
CA LEU A 163 -12.82 -2.18 -1.44
C LEU A 163 -12.63 -3.25 -0.37
N GLY A 164 -13.66 -4.06 -0.11
CA GLY A 164 -13.60 -5.15 0.86
C GLY A 164 -12.53 -6.19 0.52
N MET A 165 -12.34 -6.51 -0.75
CA MET A 165 -11.28 -7.43 -1.18
C MET A 165 -9.88 -6.85 -0.99
N ILE A 166 -9.67 -5.58 -1.37
CA ILE A 166 -8.40 -4.90 -1.16
C ILE A 166 -8.10 -4.80 0.34
N CYS A 167 -9.08 -4.44 1.17
CA CYS A 167 -8.92 -4.36 2.62
C CYS A 167 -8.44 -5.68 3.26
N ARG A 168 -8.86 -6.84 2.73
CA ARG A 168 -8.37 -8.15 3.19
C ARG A 168 -6.88 -8.32 2.92
N GLU A 169 -6.42 -7.97 1.73
CA GLU A 169 -5.00 -8.03 1.37
C GLU A 169 -4.16 -7.01 2.16
N LEU A 170 -4.70 -5.80 2.38
CA LEU A 170 -4.08 -4.79 3.25
C LEU A 170 -3.89 -5.32 4.68
N THR A 171 -4.95 -5.88 5.26
CA THR A 171 -4.94 -6.43 6.62
C THR A 171 -3.87 -7.51 6.76
N LYS A 172 -3.82 -8.44 5.81
CA LYS A 172 -2.82 -9.49 5.77
C LYS A 172 -1.39 -8.93 5.69
N GLY A 173 -1.15 -7.95 4.81
CA GLY A 173 0.15 -7.31 4.66
C GLY A 173 0.61 -6.57 5.92
N TYR A 174 -0.29 -5.86 6.60
CA TYR A 174 0.02 -5.20 7.86
C TYR A 174 0.26 -6.19 9.00
N GLU A 175 -0.54 -7.25 9.10
CA GLU A 175 -0.36 -8.29 10.12
C GLU A 175 1.00 -8.98 9.96
N GLU A 176 1.39 -9.36 8.74
CA GLU A 176 2.71 -9.92 8.45
C GLU A 176 3.83 -8.93 8.84
N SER A 177 3.68 -7.66 8.52
CA SER A 177 4.66 -6.61 8.82
C SER A 177 4.83 -6.36 10.32
N ILE A 178 3.71 -6.25 11.05
CA ILE A 178 3.70 -6.06 12.51
C ILE A 178 4.29 -7.29 13.20
N ASN A 179 3.93 -8.50 12.77
CA ASN A 179 4.48 -9.74 13.33
C ASN A 179 6.00 -9.82 13.14
N LYS A 180 6.51 -9.38 11.99
CA LYS A 180 7.96 -9.31 11.74
C LYS A 180 8.64 -8.29 12.63
N LEU A 181 8.16 -7.05 12.70
CA LEU A 181 8.73 -6.03 13.60
C LEU A 181 8.66 -6.45 15.08
N SER A 182 7.55 -7.07 15.50
CA SER A 182 7.40 -7.60 16.86
C SER A 182 8.40 -8.71 17.15
N SER A 183 8.69 -9.58 16.18
CA SER A 183 9.74 -10.58 16.35
C SER A 183 11.11 -9.95 16.55
N VAL A 184 11.43 -8.86 15.83
CA VAL A 184 12.68 -8.09 16.02
C VAL A 184 12.79 -7.55 17.44
N LEU A 185 11.70 -7.00 17.98
CA LEU A 185 11.66 -6.46 19.33
C LEU A 185 11.77 -7.55 20.41
N LYS A 186 11.12 -8.71 20.23
CA LYS A 186 11.15 -9.82 21.20
C LYS A 186 12.51 -10.49 21.35
N PHE A 187 13.38 -10.45 20.33
CA PHE A 187 14.78 -10.90 20.45
C PHE A 187 15.57 -10.19 21.59
N ASN A 188 15.04 -9.09 22.14
CA ASN A 188 15.60 -8.32 23.24
C ASN A 188 15.41 -8.97 24.64
N GLU A 189 14.31 -9.69 24.87
CA GLU A 189 13.96 -10.16 26.23
C GLU A 189 14.79 -11.38 26.66
N ASP A 190 15.11 -12.30 25.73
CA ASP A 190 15.74 -13.60 26.03
C ASP A 190 17.24 -13.55 26.39
N ARG A 191 17.88 -12.37 26.47
CA ARG A 191 19.36 -12.25 26.57
C ARG A 191 19.91 -11.66 27.87
N HIS A 192 19.07 -11.44 28.88
CA HIS A 192 19.48 -10.89 30.19
C HIS A 192 20.26 -11.87 31.10
N GLY A 193 21.02 -12.83 30.55
CA GLY A 193 21.63 -13.93 31.30
C GLY A 193 23.10 -14.25 31.02
N ALA A 194 23.89 -13.35 30.42
CA ALA A 194 25.30 -13.63 30.09
C ALA A 194 26.28 -12.69 30.81
N THR A 195 26.98 -13.29 31.77
CA THR A 195 28.02 -12.77 32.68
C THR A 195 29.36 -12.46 32.00
N ASP A 196 29.47 -11.35 31.26
CA ASP A 196 30.74 -10.67 30.96
C ASP A 196 30.47 -9.22 30.51
N GLU A 197 30.49 -8.28 31.45
CA GLU A 197 29.38 -7.32 31.61
C GLU A 197 29.61 -5.86 31.18
N GLU A 198 30.79 -5.40 30.74
CA GLU A 198 30.95 -3.95 30.49
C GLU A 198 31.21 -3.55 29.02
N TRP A 199 32.18 -4.16 28.35
CA TRP A 199 32.48 -3.82 26.95
C TRP A 199 31.45 -4.40 25.97
N TYR A 200 31.00 -5.62 26.24
CA TYR A 200 29.97 -6.32 25.45
C TYR A 200 28.61 -5.60 25.58
N ILE A 201 28.25 -5.18 26.80
CA ILE A 201 27.01 -4.43 27.07
C ILE A 201 27.04 -3.04 26.43
N ARG A 202 28.18 -2.33 26.42
CA ARG A 202 28.23 -0.97 25.86
C ARG A 202 28.11 -0.95 24.33
N ARG A 203 28.78 -1.85 23.60
CA ARG A 203 28.70 -1.87 22.13
C ARG A 203 27.42 -2.51 21.61
N LEU A 204 26.93 -3.58 22.25
CA LEU A 204 25.63 -4.16 21.89
C LEU A 204 24.47 -3.30 22.36
N GLY A 205 24.57 -2.64 23.52
CA GLY A 205 23.53 -1.73 24.00
C GLY A 205 23.25 -0.59 23.02
N ILE A 206 24.30 0.00 22.43
CA ILE A 206 24.13 1.02 21.38
C ILE A 206 23.47 0.41 20.13
N ALA A 207 23.95 -0.74 19.65
CA ALA A 207 23.38 -1.39 18.47
C ALA A 207 21.90 -1.76 18.68
N TRP A 208 21.55 -2.28 19.86
CA TRP A 208 20.19 -2.65 20.21
C TRP A 208 19.28 -1.45 20.40
N PHE A 209 19.79 -0.37 21.00
CA PHE A 209 19.07 0.89 21.05
C PHE A 209 18.71 1.37 19.64
N GLU A 210 19.66 1.32 18.70
CA GLU A 210 19.41 1.69 17.30
C GLU A 210 18.43 0.74 16.60
N VAL A 211 18.51 -0.59 16.82
CA VAL A 211 17.52 -1.56 16.29
C VAL A 211 16.12 -1.27 16.86
N THR A 212 16.03 -1.00 18.15
CA THR A 212 14.77 -0.71 18.85
C THR A 212 14.18 0.59 18.31
N ARG A 213 15.00 1.65 18.23
CA ARG A 213 14.62 2.93 17.65
C ARG A 213 14.11 2.77 16.22
N TRP A 214 14.85 2.09 15.36
CA TRP A 214 14.43 1.83 13.97
C TRP A 214 13.12 1.05 13.89
N SER A 215 12.93 0.06 14.76
CA SER A 215 11.69 -0.73 14.80
C SER A 215 10.49 0.12 15.24
N MET A 216 10.68 0.99 16.23
CA MET A 216 9.64 1.92 16.70
C MET A 216 9.30 2.98 15.64
N ASP A 217 10.31 3.58 15.01
CA ASP A 217 10.12 4.54 13.91
C ASP A 217 9.38 3.88 12.73
N SER A 218 9.71 2.62 12.43
CA SER A 218 9.03 1.83 11.39
C SER A 218 7.56 1.58 11.75
N LEU A 219 7.27 1.17 12.99
CA LEU A 219 5.90 0.98 13.47
C LEU A 219 5.08 2.28 13.41
N LEU A 220 5.67 3.41 13.77
CA LEU A 220 5.02 4.72 13.67
C LEU A 220 4.68 5.08 12.22
N LYS A 221 5.60 4.82 11.27
CA LYS A 221 5.34 5.02 9.83
C LYS A 221 4.21 4.12 9.32
N LEU A 222 4.21 2.85 9.73
CA LEU A 222 3.14 1.89 9.42
C LEU A 222 1.78 2.38 9.95
N GLN A 223 1.74 2.80 11.21
CA GLN A 223 0.53 3.31 11.86
C GLN A 223 0.00 4.56 11.14
N HIS A 224 0.87 5.51 10.81
CA HIS A 224 0.47 6.73 10.10
C HIS A 224 -0.16 6.41 8.73
N ASN A 225 0.47 5.53 7.95
CA ASN A 225 -0.05 5.11 6.66
C ASN A 225 -1.38 4.35 6.80
N MET A 226 -1.48 3.46 7.79
CA MET A 226 -2.71 2.73 8.09
C MET A 226 -3.86 3.67 8.47
N ASN A 227 -3.61 4.71 9.26
CA ASN A 227 -4.63 5.70 9.62
C ASN A 227 -5.12 6.45 8.37
N SER A 228 -4.21 6.95 7.53
CA SER A 228 -4.59 7.63 6.28
C SER A 228 -5.40 6.72 5.34
N THR A 229 -5.02 5.45 5.26
CA THR A 229 -5.75 4.43 4.49
C THR A 229 -7.14 4.15 5.09
N PHE A 230 -7.24 4.09 6.42
CA PHE A 230 -8.49 3.90 7.14
C PHE A 230 -9.44 5.09 6.93
N ASP A 231 -8.94 6.32 6.99
CA ASP A 231 -9.74 7.52 6.77
C ASP A 231 -10.34 7.52 5.35
N ALA A 232 -9.56 7.15 4.34
CA ALA A 232 -10.04 6.99 2.97
C ALA A 232 -11.13 5.90 2.85
N ILE A 233 -10.94 4.75 3.51
CA ILE A 233 -11.93 3.65 3.54
C ILE A 233 -13.22 4.08 4.24
N ALA A 234 -13.10 4.78 5.38
CA ALA A 234 -14.23 5.26 6.15
C ALA A 234 -15.06 6.27 5.36
N GLY A 235 -14.40 7.27 4.74
CA GLY A 235 -15.06 8.22 3.85
C GLY A 235 -15.75 7.55 2.67
N ALA A 236 -15.08 6.58 2.02
CA ALA A 236 -15.69 5.82 0.93
C ALA A 236 -16.95 5.07 1.37
N LYS A 237 -16.89 4.40 2.53
CA LYS A 237 -18.04 3.67 3.07
C LYS A 237 -19.21 4.60 3.38
N GLU A 238 -18.95 5.72 4.04
CA GLU A 238 -19.98 6.69 4.43
C GLU A 238 -20.69 7.26 3.20
N ASP A 239 -19.93 7.77 2.23
CA ASP A 239 -20.48 8.39 1.02
C ASP A 239 -21.26 7.39 0.15
N LEU A 240 -20.75 6.16 0.00
CA LEU A 240 -21.41 5.15 -0.83
C LEU A 240 -22.66 4.57 -0.16
N ILE A 241 -22.67 4.43 1.16
CA ILE A 241 -23.87 4.01 1.88
C ILE A 241 -24.94 5.11 1.85
N ALA A 242 -24.54 6.38 1.95
CA ALA A 242 -25.47 7.50 1.80
C ALA A 242 -26.16 7.46 0.43
N GLN A 243 -25.40 7.26 -0.64
CA GLN A 243 -25.93 7.16 -2.01
C GLN A 243 -26.83 5.95 -2.26
N ILE A 244 -26.69 4.86 -1.50
CA ILE A 244 -27.61 3.71 -1.58
C ILE A 244 -28.97 4.03 -0.95
N ARG A 245 -29.03 4.99 -0.03
CA ARG A 245 -30.25 5.36 0.72
C ARG A 245 -31.05 6.48 0.07
N GLU A 246 -30.43 7.25 -0.83
CA GLU A 246 -31.08 8.23 -1.69
C GLU A 246 -31.96 7.56 -2.76
#